data_AF-A0A0G1IKL0-F1
#
_entry.id   AF-A0A0G1IKL0-F1
#
_cell.length_a   1.000
_cell.length_b   1.000
_cell.length_c   1.000
_cell.angle_alpha   90.00
_cell.angle_beta   90.00
_cell.angle_gamma   90.00
#
_symmetry.space_group_name_H-M   'P 1'
#
loop_
_entity.id
_entity.type
_entity.pdbx_description
1 polymer ?
#
loop_
_entity_poly.entity_id
_entity_poly.type
_entity_poly.pdbx_seq_one_letter_code
_entity_poly.pdbx_strand_id
1 'polypeptide(L)' 'PLAKTGPGSPRNETDFFGPLTKAAVIRCQEQHAQEILAPWGLTKGTGFVGKTTRAKINELMMK' A
#
# COMPACT_ATOMS: atom_id res chain seq x y z
N PRO A 1 6.76 -6.75 9.63
CA PRO A 1 7.76 -5.94 10.35
C PRO A 1 8.43 -4.97 9.36
N LEU A 2 8.74 -3.75 9.80
CA LEU A 2 9.45 -2.75 8.97
C LEU A 2 10.95 -3.07 8.90
N ALA A 3 11.61 -2.66 7.83
CA ALA A 3 13.06 -2.72 7.73
C ALA A 3 13.69 -1.71 8.72
N LYS A 4 14.80 -2.10 9.36
CA LYS A 4 15.52 -1.24 10.33
C LYS A 4 16.51 -0.29 9.65
N THR A 5 16.95 -0.61 8.44
CA THR A 5 17.97 0.12 7.67
C THR A 5 17.69 0.03 6.17
N GLY A 6 18.26 0.94 5.37
CA GLY A 6 18.14 0.96 3.91
C GLY A 6 16.97 1.84 3.39
N PRO A 7 16.82 2.00 2.06
CA PRO A 7 15.78 2.85 1.49
C PRO A 7 14.37 2.44 1.94
N GLY A 8 13.59 3.40 2.43
CA GLY A 8 12.24 3.19 2.95
C GLY A 8 12.18 2.73 4.42
N SER A 9 13.32 2.68 5.13
CA SER A 9 13.36 2.48 6.58
C SER A 9 13.25 3.81 7.34
N PRO A 10 12.97 3.81 8.66
CA PRO A 10 12.90 5.04 9.44
C PRO A 10 14.17 5.88 9.31
N ARG A 11 14.03 7.18 9.04
CA ARG A 11 15.12 8.15 8.74
C ARG A 11 15.89 7.89 7.43
N ASN A 12 15.41 6.97 6.59
CA ASN A 12 15.91 6.72 5.23
C ASN A 12 14.72 6.65 4.26
N GLU A 13 13.70 7.48 4.48
CA GLU A 13 12.51 7.57 3.65
C GLU A 13 12.87 7.95 2.21
N THR A 14 12.03 7.55 1.27
CA THR A 14 12.23 7.85 -0.15
C THR A 14 10.89 8.03 -0.84
N ASP A 15 10.86 8.94 -1.80
CA ASP A 15 9.71 9.14 -2.70
C ASP A 15 9.74 8.16 -3.89
N PHE A 16 10.73 7.27 -3.95
CA PHE A 16 10.87 6.30 -5.03
C PHE A 16 9.89 5.13 -4.85
N PHE A 17 9.02 4.93 -5.84
CA PHE A 17 8.14 3.78 -5.91
C PHE A 17 8.87 2.56 -6.49
N GLY A 18 9.60 1.85 -5.62
CA GLY A 18 10.37 0.65 -5.97
C GLY A 18 9.62 -0.67 -5.73
N PRO A 19 10.29 -1.82 -5.95
CA PRO A 19 9.72 -3.15 -5.72
C PRO A 19 9.21 -3.36 -4.28
N LEU A 20 9.89 -2.79 -3.28
CA LEU A 20 9.50 -2.88 -1.88
C LEU A 20 8.19 -2.11 -1.60
N THR A 21 8.07 -0.89 -2.13
CA THR A 21 6.85 -0.08 -2.04
C THR A 21 5.69 -0.79 -2.74
N LYS A 22 5.91 -1.35 -3.93
CA LYS A 22 4.91 -2.16 -4.64
C LYS A 22 4.43 -3.34 -3.81
N ALA A 23 5.35 -4.10 -3.20
CA ALA A 23 5.01 -5.24 -2.35
C ALA A 23 4.22 -4.81 -1.10
N ALA A 24 4.58 -3.68 -0.48
CA ALA A 24 3.84 -3.12 0.64
C ALA A 24 2.41 -2.71 0.25
N VAL A 25 2.25 -2.07 -0.92
CA VAL A 25 0.92 -1.74 -1.45
C VAL A 25 0.10 -3.00 -1.68
N ILE A 26 0.65 -4.05 -2.32
CA ILE A 26 -0.06 -5.33 -2.52
C ILE A 26 -0.61 -5.87 -1.19
N ARG A 27 0.23 -5.94 -0.16
CA ARG A 27 -0.19 -6.42 1.18
C ARG A 27 -1.29 -5.57 1.79
N CYS A 28 -1.19 -4.24 1.68
CA CYS A 28 -2.24 -3.32 2.14
C CYS A 28 -3.56 -3.55 1.40
N GLN A 29 -3.50 -3.72 0.08
CA GLN A 29 -4.68 -3.98 -0.75
C GLN A 29 -5.35 -5.31 -0.39
N GLU A 30 -4.56 -6.35 -0.14
CA GLU A 30 -5.07 -7.67 0.25
C GLU A 30 -5.65 -7.66 1.68
N GLN A 31 -5.07 -6.90 2.60
CA GLN A 31 -5.59 -6.73 3.95
C GLN A 31 -6.96 -6.01 3.98
N HIS A 32 -7.19 -5.09 3.04
CA HIS A 32 -8.44 -4.34 2.89
C HIS A 32 -9.15 -4.71 1.58
N ALA A 33 -9.14 -6.00 1.22
CA ALA A 33 -9.60 -6.47 -0.08
C ALA A 33 -11.06 -6.11 -0.37
N GLN A 34 -11.93 -6.07 0.64
CA GLN A 34 -13.34 -5.74 0.47
C GLN A 34 -13.53 -4.28 0.05
N GLU A 35 -12.80 -3.33 0.65
CA GLU A 35 -12.94 -1.92 0.30
C GLU A 35 -12.10 -1.55 -0.93
N ILE A 36 -10.95 -2.22 -1.13
CA ILE A 36 -9.99 -1.83 -2.16
C ILE A 36 -10.17 -2.61 -3.45
N LEU A 37 -10.29 -3.94 -3.39
CA LEU A 37 -10.20 -4.85 -4.53
C LEU A 37 -11.57 -5.30 -5.06
N ALA A 38 -12.52 -5.60 -4.16
CA ALA A 38 -13.84 -6.10 -4.52
C ALA A 38 -14.65 -5.16 -5.45
N PRO A 39 -14.60 -3.81 -5.31
CA PRO A 39 -15.30 -2.91 -6.23
C PRO A 39 -14.82 -3.00 -7.69
N TRP A 40 -13.63 -3.59 -7.90
CA TRP A 40 -13.02 -3.78 -9.22
C TRP A 40 -13.03 -5.26 -9.65
N GLY A 41 -13.67 -6.16 -8.89
CA GLY A 41 -13.65 -7.59 -9.15
C GLY A 41 -12.27 -8.24 -8.98
N LEU A 42 -11.36 -7.61 -8.23
CA LEU A 42 -10.02 -8.12 -7.99
C LEU A 42 -9.97 -8.94 -6.70
N THR A 43 -9.15 -9.97 -6.70
CA THR A 43 -8.91 -10.85 -5.54
C THR A 43 -7.45 -10.82 -5.06
N LYS A 44 -6.55 -10.25 -5.85
CA LYS A 44 -5.13 -10.11 -5.55
C LYS A 44 -4.69 -8.66 -5.63
N GLY A 45 -3.77 -8.26 -4.76
CA GLY A 45 -3.20 -6.92 -4.81
C GLY A 45 -2.44 -6.70 -6.13
N THR A 46 -2.61 -5.52 -6.71
CA THR A 46 -1.96 -5.12 -7.98
C THR A 46 -0.68 -4.34 -7.74
N GLY A 47 -0.55 -3.73 -6.54
CA GLY A 47 0.51 -2.78 -6.24
C GLY A 47 0.29 -1.40 -6.86
N PHE A 48 -0.85 -1.17 -7.51
CA PHE A 48 -1.20 0.13 -8.10
C PHE A 48 -2.06 0.97 -7.15
N VAL A 49 -1.62 2.19 -6.85
CA VAL A 49 -2.31 3.09 -5.91
C VAL A 49 -3.40 3.88 -6.64
N GLY A 50 -4.52 3.20 -6.90
CA GLY A 50 -5.71 3.75 -7.57
C GLY A 50 -6.68 4.48 -6.63
N LYS A 51 -7.90 4.77 -7.12
CA LYS A 51 -8.93 5.53 -6.39
C LYS A 51 -9.26 4.91 -5.03
N THR A 52 -9.56 3.62 -4.98
CA THR A 52 -9.96 2.92 -3.74
C THR A 52 -8.79 2.74 -2.77
N THR A 53 -7.58 2.47 -3.27
CA THR A 53 -6.37 2.42 -2.43
C THR A 53 -6.05 3.79 -1.80
N ARG A 54 -6.11 4.89 -2.56
CA ARG A 54 -5.91 6.25 -1.99
C ARG A 54 -6.98 6.62 -0.97
N ALA A 55 -8.24 6.31 -1.27
CA ALA A 55 -9.34 6.55 -0.34
C ALA A 55 -9.10 5.83 0.99
N LYS A 56 -8.67 4.56 0.95
CA LYS A 56 -8.38 3.80 2.17
C LYS A 56 -7.17 4.36 2.94
N ILE A 57 -6.10 4.76 2.25
CA ILE A 57 -4.94 5.40 2.88
C ILE A 57 -5.37 6.69 3.61
N ASN A 58 -6.15 7.54 2.97
CA ASN A 58 -6.62 8.78 3.56
C ASN A 58 -7.53 8.53 4.79
N GLU A 59 -8.41 7.53 4.73
CA GLU A 59 -9.24 7.11 5.87
C GLU A 59 -8.38 6.70 7.07
N LEU A 60 -7.30 5.95 6.84
CA LEU A 60 -6.39 5.49 7.89
C LEU A 60 -5.52 6.60 8.48
N MET A 61 -5.25 7.67 7.72
CA MET A 61 -4.45 8.83 8.17
C MET A 61 -5.27 9.86 8.97
N MET A 62 -6.60 9.84 8.84
CA MET A 62 -7.50 10.73 9.58
C MET A 62 -7.99 10.13 10.91
N LYS A 63 -7.52 8.94 11.25
CA LYS A 63 -7.70 8.32 12.58
C LYS A 63 -6.49 8.58 13.45
#